data_AF-A0A843BZ87-F1
#
_entry.id   AF-A0A843BZ87-F1
#
_cell.length_a   1.000
_cell.length_b   1.000
_cell.length_c   1.000
_cell.angle_alpha   90.00
_cell.angle_beta   90.00
_cell.angle_gamma   90.00
#
_symmetry.space_group_name_H-M   'P 1'
#
loop_
_entity.id
_entity.type
_entity.pdbx_description
1 polymer ?
#
loop_
_entity_poly.entity_id
_entity_poly.type
_entity_poly.pdbx_seq_one_letter_code
_entity_poly.pdbx_strand_id
1 'polypeptide(L)' 'MTIEKGDKVEFSIHICDICADKRQMKFEIFRLKRKRVRNKQSCAICNAPTNSLYEGIADSEVEAEQIKAKLT' A
#
# COMPACT_ATOMS: atom_id res chain seq x y z
N MET A 1 -1.27 -29.40 -14.25
CA MET A 1 -1.45 -27.96 -14.56
C MET A 1 -0.61 -27.19 -13.57
N THR A 2 0.60 -26.82 -13.98
CA THR A 2 1.49 -25.95 -13.21
C THR A 2 0.81 -24.60 -13.17
N ILE A 3 0.38 -24.17 -11.98
CA ILE A 3 -0.10 -22.81 -11.75
C ILE A 3 1.12 -21.94 -12.03
N GLU A 4 1.15 -21.31 -13.20
CA GLU A 4 2.14 -20.28 -13.52
C GLU A 4 2.03 -19.27 -12.39
N LYS A 5 3.11 -19.14 -11.60
CA LYS A 5 3.21 -18.08 -10.60
C LYS A 5 3.19 -16.79 -11.42
N GLY A 6 2.01 -16.21 -11.60
CA GLY A 6 1.87 -14.88 -12.16
C GLY A 6 2.87 -13.98 -11.45
N ASP A 7 3.64 -13.21 -12.23
CA ASP A 7 4.66 -12.32 -11.71
C ASP A 7 4.05 -11.45 -10.62
N LYS A 8 4.37 -11.78 -9.37
CA LYS A 8 3.87 -11.03 -8.21
C LYS A 8 4.45 -9.64 -8.27
N VAL A 9 3.60 -8.63 -8.28
CA VAL A 9 4.01 -7.24 -8.38
C VAL A 9 4.06 -6.63 -6.99
N GLU A 10 5.22 -6.10 -6.63
CA GLU A 10 5.38 -5.30 -5.42
C GLU A 10 4.83 -3.89 -5.67
N PHE A 11 4.05 -3.39 -4.72
CA PHE A 11 3.55 -2.03 -4.77
C PHE A 11 3.70 -1.33 -3.44
N SER A 12 3.86 -0.01 -3.50
CA SER A 12 4.04 0.82 -2.32
C SER A 12 3.12 2.04 -2.36
N ILE A 13 2.62 2.47 -1.19
CA ILE A 13 1.77 3.65 -1.01
C ILE A 13 2.15 4.42 0.25
N HIS A 14 2.28 5.75 0.15
CA HIS A 14 2.60 6.60 1.30
C HIS A 14 1.33 7.00 2.02
N ILE A 15 1.18 6.60 3.29
CA ILE A 15 -0.01 6.93 4.08
C ILE A 15 0.43 7.36 5.48
N CYS A 16 -0.07 8.51 5.95
CA CYS A 16 0.29 9.03 7.26
C CYS A 16 -0.30 8.17 8.38
N ASP A 17 0.34 8.21 9.56
CA ASP A 17 -0.04 7.36 10.69
C ASP A 17 -1.51 7.59 11.12
N ILE A 18 -1.99 8.83 11.03
CA ILE A 18 -3.38 9.19 11.37
C ILE A 18 -4.38 8.51 10.41
N CYS A 19 -4.10 8.58 9.10
CA CYS A 19 -4.96 7.94 8.12
C CYS A 19 -4.84 6.42 8.13
N ALA A 20 -3.64 5.91 8.45
CA ALA A 20 -3.40 4.48 8.60
C ALA A 20 -4.17 3.90 9.80
N ASP A 21 -4.15 4.58 10.94
CA ASP A 21 -4.88 4.20 12.16
C ASP A 21 -6.40 4.14 11.89
N LYS A 22 -6.95 5.19 11.28
CA LYS A 22 -8.37 5.24 10.88
C LYS A 22 -8.79 4.15 9.88
N ARG A 23 -7.85 3.64 9.08
CA ARG A 23 -8.10 2.66 8.01
C ARG A 23 -7.41 1.31 8.28
N GLN A 24 -6.99 1.03 9.51
CA GLN A 24 -6.17 -0.13 9.88
C GLN A 24 -6.71 -1.45 9.29
N MET A 25 -8.03 -1.65 9.38
CA MET A 25 -8.72 -2.81 8.81
C MET A 25 -8.46 -3.01 7.30
N LYS A 26 -8.39 -1.93 6.51
CA LYS A 26 -8.07 -2.03 5.06
C LYS A 26 -6.64 -2.48 4.82
N PHE A 27 -5.68 -2.03 5.63
CA PHE A 27 -4.27 -2.44 5.49
C PHE A 27 -4.07 -3.91 5.84
N GLU A 28 -4.78 -4.41 6.84
CA GLU A 28 -4.76 -5.82 7.23
C GLU A 28 -5.36 -6.72 6.15
N ILE A 29 -6.47 -6.30 5.51
CA ILE A 29 -7.08 -7.01 4.37
C ILE A 29 -6.06 -7.22 3.24
N PHE A 30 -5.29 -6.19 2.92
CA PHE A 30 -4.27 -6.25 1.86
C PHE A 30 -2.88 -6.71 2.36
N ARG A 31 -2.77 -7.14 3.63
CA ARG A 31 -1.53 -7.59 4.28
C ARG A 31 -0.34 -6.65 4.07
N LEU A 32 -0.58 -5.35 4.21
CA LEU A 32 0.44 -4.33 3.96
C LEU A 32 1.46 -4.24 5.09
N LYS A 33 2.73 -4.19 4.72
CA LYS A 33 3.84 -3.99 5.66
C LYS A 33 4.20 -2.52 5.76
N ARG A 34 4.18 -1.98 6.98
CA ARG A 34 4.64 -0.62 7.25
C ARG A 34 6.17 -0.54 7.21
N LYS A 35 6.69 0.41 6.45
CA LYS A 35 8.09 0.86 6.43
C LYS A 35 8.18 2.36 6.68
N ARG A 36 9.34 2.82 7.17
CA ARG A 36 9.66 4.25 7.26
C ARG A 36 10.67 4.62 6.19
N VAL A 37 10.39 5.70 5.47
CA VAL A 37 11.29 6.27 4.45
C VAL A 37 11.93 7.56 4.97
N ARG A 38 13.14 7.86 4.49
CA ARG A 38 13.87 9.10 4.87
C ARG A 38 13.23 10.36 4.30
N ASN A 39 12.67 10.28 3.11
CA ASN A 39 12.07 11.42 2.43
C ASN A 39 10.60 11.56 2.81
N LYS A 40 10.19 12.78 3.18
CA LYS A 40 8.77 13.11 3.37
C LYS A 40 8.07 13.07 2.02
N GLN A 41 7.04 12.27 1.92
CA GLN A 41 6.15 12.16 0.77
C GLN A 41 4.73 12.57 1.17
N SER A 42 3.91 12.95 0.20
CA SER A 42 2.52 13.29 0.46
C SER A 42 1.72 12.02 0.76
N CYS A 43 0.92 12.05 1.82
CA CYS A 43 -0.02 10.98 2.12
C CYS A 43 -1.05 10.86 1.00
N ALA A 44 -1.25 9.67 0.46
CA ALA A 44 -2.16 9.42 -0.65
C ALA A 44 -3.65 9.66 -0.32
N ILE A 45 -4.01 9.84 0.96
CA ILE A 45 -5.39 10.09 1.43
C ILE A 45 -5.63 11.58 1.71
N CYS A 46 -4.77 12.19 2.53
CA CYS A 46 -4.98 13.55 3.03
C CYS A 46 -3.93 14.56 2.54
N ASN A 47 -2.99 14.15 1.69
CA ASN A 47 -1.86 14.94 1.19
C ASN A 47 -0.94 15.52 2.29
N ALA A 48 -1.11 15.14 3.56
CA ALA A 48 -0.21 15.55 4.62
C ALA A 48 1.19 14.93 4.43
N PRO A 49 2.28 15.64 4.75
CA PRO A 49 3.63 15.12 4.62
C PRO A 49 3.85 13.96 5.61
N THR A 50 4.34 12.83 5.12
CA THR A 50 4.57 11.63 5.91
C THR A 50 5.85 10.89 5.51
N ASN A 51 6.42 10.20 6.49
CA ASN A 51 7.55 9.28 6.31
C ASN A 51 7.11 7.81 6.34
N SER A 52 5.79 7.56 6.39
CA SER A 52 5.22 6.22 6.48
C SER A 52 4.87 5.71 5.08
N LEU A 53 5.45 4.56 4.75
CA LEU A 53 5.25 3.82 3.52
C LEU A 53 4.62 2.47 3.84
N TYR A 54 3.64 2.05 3.05
CA TYR A 54 3.03 0.74 3.15
C TYR A 54 3.32 -0.02 1.86
N GLU A 55 3.89 -1.22 2.00
CA GLU A 55 4.21 -2.09 0.87
C GLU A 55 3.35 -3.34 0.89
N GLY A 56 2.91 -3.76 -0.30
CA GLY A 56 2.13 -4.96 -0.51
C GLY A 56 2.61 -5.72 -1.73
N ILE A 57 2.11 -6.94 -1.86
CA ILE A 57 2.36 -7.82 -3.01
C ILE A 57 0.98 -8.15 -3.60
N ALA A 58 0.83 -7.94 -4.90
CA ALA A 58 -0.36 -8.30 -5.67
C ALA A 58 -0.01 -9.34 -6.72
N ASP A 59 -1.01 -10.08 -7.22
CA ASP A 59 -0.81 -11.08 -8.27
C ASP A 59 -0.80 -10.44 -9.68
N SER A 60 -1.09 -9.13 -9.81
CA SER A 60 -0.97 -8.36 -11.05
C SER A 60 -0.82 -6.85 -10.81
N GLU A 61 -0.35 -6.10 -11.82
CA GLU A 61 -0.31 -4.62 -11.78
C GLU A 61 -1.71 -4.01 -11.60
N VAL A 62 -2.72 -4.59 -12.28
CA VAL A 62 -4.11 -4.14 -12.20
C VAL A 62 -4.65 -4.29 -10.77
N GLU A 63 -4.34 -5.41 -10.12
CA GLU A 63 -4.72 -5.63 -8.73
C GLU A 63 -4.01 -4.63 -7.79
N ALA A 64 -2.71 -4.39 -8.00
CA ALA A 64 -1.97 -3.39 -7.23
C ALA A 64 -2.59 -1.98 -7.35
N GLU A 65 -3.01 -1.58 -8.54
CA GLU A 65 -3.71 -0.30 -8.75
C GLU A 65 -5.07 -0.27 -8.06
N GLN A 66 -5.87 -1.35 -8.16
CA GLN A 66 -7.16 -1.44 -7.46
C GLN A 66 -7.00 -1.35 -5.94
N ILE A 67 -5.96 -1.99 -5.39
CA ILE A 67 -5.66 -1.92 -3.96
C ILE A 67 -5.31 -0.48 -3.58
N LYS A 68 -4.42 0.18 -4.33
CA LYS A 68 -4.07 1.59 -4.09
C LYS A 68 -5.30 2.49 -4.14
N ALA A 69 -6.16 2.34 -5.16
CA ALA A 69 -7.38 3.12 -5.31
C ALA A 69 -8.36 2.93 -4.14
N LYS A 70 -8.49 1.70 -3.60
CA LYS A 70 -9.32 1.41 -2.41
C LYS A 70 -8.74 1.98 -1.10
N LEU A 71 -7.41 2.16 -1.07
CA LEU A 71 -6.67 2.64 0.10
C LEU A 71 -6.59 4.15 0.19
N THR A 72 -6.55 4.86 -0.94
CA THR A 72 -6.78 6.30 -1.03
C THR A 72 -8.21 6.69 -0.66
#